data_AF-A0AAD8Y600-F1
#
_entry.id   AF-A0AAD8Y600-F1
#
_cell.length_a   1.000
_cell.length_b   1.000
_cell.length_c   1.000
_cell.angle_alpha   90.00
_cell.angle_beta   90.00
_cell.angle_gamma   90.00
#
_symmetry.space_group_name_H-M   'P 1'
#
loop_
_entity.id
_entity.type
_entity.pdbx_description
1 polymer ?
#
loop_
_entity_poly.entity_id
_entity_poly.type
_entity_poly.pdbx_seq_one_letter_code
_entity_poly.pdbx_strand_id
1 'polypeptide(L)'
;MPFDKEFSRPLDTMLIDAYKLTGCFNWHCRAPNPSKRCGKCGVAVYCSRTCQIADWKDKDDPHKHLCQLYCNNTNPKDWKGAKGQQFPVPVGLRGIGLMLEDDLWEAMKNRASLFFDEVSRVIEANRESYREKEIGLILNVMYNFDKPILQGAVTFHDSNGPTLNGGTECVYYILFEPVGEGGEDVRRRIHPATGSGDLSVELRRGAIEVLKEFIQKVNEHGLHINLLTYQRGLMWMSDDDFRNGAAKELEEANGGNRIEWTPDVGYDIEDSLLAASTAAFG
;
A
#
# COMPACT_ATOMS: atom_id res chain seq x y z
N MET A 1 -17.08 2.76 -18.52
CA MET A 1 -17.33 3.17 -17.11
C MET A 1 -15.98 3.49 -16.46
N PRO A 2 -15.82 4.63 -15.76
CA PRO A 2 -14.54 5.00 -15.16
C PRO A 2 -14.22 4.16 -13.92
N PHE A 3 -12.95 4.17 -13.52
CA PHE A 3 -12.48 3.62 -12.25
C PHE A 3 -12.93 4.46 -11.06
N ASP A 4 -13.47 3.79 -10.04
CA ASP A 4 -13.84 4.38 -8.76
C ASP A 4 -12.60 4.57 -7.88
N LYS A 5 -12.16 5.82 -7.74
CA LYS A 5 -11.04 6.18 -6.87
C LYS A 5 -11.34 5.97 -5.39
N GLU A 6 -12.61 5.79 -5.02
CA GLU A 6 -13.06 5.48 -3.66
C GLU A 6 -13.39 3.99 -3.46
N PHE A 7 -12.88 3.07 -4.29
CA PHE A 7 -13.16 1.63 -4.22
C PHE A 7 -12.99 1.01 -2.82
N SER A 8 -12.05 1.52 -2.00
CA SER A 8 -11.78 1.03 -0.64
C SER A 8 -12.65 1.67 0.45
N ARG A 9 -13.49 2.64 0.11
CA ARG A 9 -14.26 3.43 1.09
C ARG A 9 -15.11 2.60 2.06
N PRO A 10 -15.76 1.49 1.68
CA PRO A 10 -16.46 0.63 2.63
C PRO A 10 -15.53 0.04 3.69
N LEU A 11 -14.38 -0.50 3.27
CA LEU A 11 -13.35 -1.04 4.17
C LEU A 11 -12.78 0.05 5.07
N ASP A 12 -12.41 1.19 4.49
CA ASP A 12 -11.84 2.33 5.22
C ASP A 12 -12.81 2.83 6.29
N THR A 13 -14.11 2.92 5.97
CA THR A 13 -15.16 3.31 6.92
C THR A 13 -15.29 2.30 8.05
N MET A 14 -15.33 1.01 7.72
CA MET A 14 -15.42 -0.08 8.71
C MET A 14 -14.23 -0.06 9.68
N LEU A 15 -13.01 0.09 9.16
CA LEU A 15 -11.79 0.14 9.99
C LEU A 15 -11.83 1.35 10.93
N ILE A 16 -12.13 2.54 10.39
CA ILE A 16 -12.26 3.74 11.21
C ILE A 16 -13.35 3.57 12.27
N ASP A 17 -14.50 2.98 11.91
CA ASP A 17 -15.61 2.70 12.84
C ASP A 17 -15.23 1.69 13.94
N ALA A 18 -14.48 0.64 13.63
CA ALA A 18 -14.03 -0.34 14.61
C ALA A 18 -13.21 0.31 15.73
N TYR A 19 -12.32 1.25 15.38
CA TYR A 19 -11.56 1.99 16.38
C TYR A 19 -12.38 3.00 17.19
N LYS A 20 -13.57 3.42 16.73
CA LYS A 20 -14.47 4.27 17.53
C LYS A 20 -15.00 3.58 18.78
N LEU A 21 -15.03 2.24 18.76
CA LEU A 21 -15.52 1.44 19.88
C LEU A 21 -14.53 1.40 21.06
N THR A 22 -13.30 1.91 20.87
CA THR A 22 -12.27 1.95 21.92
C THR A 22 -12.46 3.04 22.97
N GLY A 23 -13.37 3.99 22.73
CA GLY A 23 -13.70 5.06 23.69
C GLY A 23 -13.20 6.44 23.26
N CYS A 24 -13.39 7.43 24.14
CA CYS A 24 -12.98 8.81 23.87
C CYS A 24 -11.46 8.90 23.65
N PHE A 25 -11.06 9.59 22.59
CA PHE A 25 -9.66 9.72 22.18
C PHE A 25 -8.80 10.49 23.19
N ASN A 26 -9.41 11.41 23.93
CA ASN A 26 -8.75 12.01 25.09
C ASN A 26 -8.46 10.90 26.12
N TRP A 27 -7.18 10.56 26.29
CA TRP A 27 -6.72 9.49 27.19
C TRP A 27 -7.17 9.67 28.65
N HIS A 28 -7.37 10.91 29.09
CA HIS A 28 -7.88 11.23 30.44
C HIS A 28 -9.40 11.01 30.57
N CYS A 29 -10.09 10.73 29.46
CA CYS A 29 -11.53 10.50 29.39
C CYS A 29 -11.81 9.05 28.98
N ARG A 30 -12.21 8.22 29.94
CA ARG A 30 -12.56 6.80 29.69
C ARG A 30 -14.04 6.58 29.39
N ALA A 31 -14.73 7.62 28.92
CA ALA A 31 -16.15 7.52 28.66
C ALA A 31 -16.40 6.55 27.48
N PRO A 32 -17.27 5.54 27.67
CA PRO A 32 -17.64 4.65 26.59
C PRO A 32 -18.53 5.40 25.59
N ASN A 33 -18.45 5.03 24.31
CA ASN A 33 -19.31 5.54 23.22
C ASN A 33 -19.20 7.05 22.92
N PRO A 34 -18.01 7.60 22.62
CA PRO A 34 -17.90 8.95 22.05
C PRO A 34 -18.59 9.03 20.68
N SER A 35 -19.14 10.21 20.34
CA SER A 35 -19.88 10.40 19.08
C SER A 35 -19.39 11.58 18.24
N LYS A 36 -18.61 12.51 18.81
CA LYS A 36 -18.17 13.72 18.11
C LYS A 36 -16.81 13.49 17.45
N ARG A 37 -16.75 13.60 16.13
CA ARG A 37 -15.51 13.39 15.36
C ARG A 37 -14.66 14.66 15.34
N CYS A 38 -13.34 14.49 15.29
CA CYS A 38 -12.45 15.55 14.87
C CYS A 38 -12.85 15.98 13.46
N GLY A 39 -13.24 17.25 13.28
CA GLY A 39 -13.64 17.75 11.96
C GLY A 39 -12.51 17.84 10.94
N LYS A 40 -11.25 17.67 11.37
CA LYS A 40 -10.07 17.72 10.50
C LYS A 40 -9.70 16.32 9.99
N CYS A 41 -9.37 15.38 10.87
CA CYS A 41 -8.97 14.03 10.46
C CYS A 41 -10.12 13.03 10.33
N GLY A 42 -11.27 13.27 10.95
CA GLY A 42 -12.41 12.34 10.94
C GLY A 42 -12.23 11.04 11.75
N VAL A 43 -11.02 10.74 12.22
CA VAL A 43 -10.66 9.51 12.96
C VAL A 43 -10.93 9.64 14.45
N ALA A 44 -10.34 10.64 15.11
CA ALA A 44 -10.47 10.78 16.55
C ALA A 44 -11.91 11.10 16.94
N VAL A 45 -12.41 10.39 17.95
CA VAL A 45 -13.77 10.53 18.47
C VAL A 45 -13.77 10.99 19.93
N TYR A 46 -14.64 11.93 20.24
CA TYR A 46 -14.72 12.57 21.55
C TYR A 46 -16.15 12.57 22.07
N CYS A 47 -16.30 12.53 23.39
CA CYS A 47 -17.60 12.73 24.03
C CYS A 47 -18.05 14.19 23.94
N SER A 48 -17.11 15.13 23.96
CA SER A 48 -17.40 16.56 23.97
C SER A 48 -16.31 17.38 23.28
N ARG A 49 -16.65 18.63 22.94
CA ARG A 49 -15.66 19.61 22.45
C ARG A 49 -14.59 19.90 23.51
N THR A 50 -14.94 19.81 24.79
CA THR A 50 -13.98 19.97 25.89
C THR A 50 -12.93 18.86 25.87
N CYS A 51 -13.35 17.60 25.67
CA CYS A 51 -12.43 16.48 25.55
C CYS A 51 -11.48 16.66 24.35
N GLN A 52 -12.01 17.10 23.21
CA GLN A 52 -11.22 17.41 22.02
C GLN A 52 -10.20 18.52 22.27
N ILE A 53 -10.59 19.61 22.94
CA ILE A 53 -9.67 20.73 23.24
C ILE A 53 -8.58 20.29 24.23
N ALA A 54 -8.93 19.49 25.22
CA ALA A 54 -7.97 18.96 26.20
C ALA A 54 -6.93 18.06 25.52
N ASP A 55 -7.39 17.11 24.72
CA ASP A 55 -6.55 16.21 23.92
C ASP A 55 -5.67 16.96 22.91
N TRP A 56 -6.22 18.00 22.27
CA TRP A 56 -5.44 18.87 21.37
C TRP A 56 -4.31 19.65 22.07
N LYS A 57 -4.51 19.96 23.36
CA LYS A 57 -3.58 20.74 24.19
C LYS A 57 -2.78 19.88 25.17
N ASP A 58 -2.88 18.56 25.06
CA ASP A 58 -2.13 17.65 25.92
C ASP A 58 -0.62 17.96 25.79
N LYS A 59 0.11 17.86 26.90
CA LYS A 59 1.53 18.23 26.94
C LYS A 59 2.43 17.09 26.51
N ASP A 60 1.97 15.86 26.76
CA ASP A 60 2.77 14.66 26.59
C ASP A 60 2.48 14.05 25.21
N ASP A 61 1.21 13.97 24.83
CA ASP A 61 0.80 13.41 23.52
C ASP A 61 -0.41 14.16 22.92
N PRO A 62 -0.22 15.37 22.38
CA PRO A 62 -1.33 16.12 21.82
C PRO A 62 -1.78 15.56 20.48
N HIS A 63 -3.09 15.32 20.36
CA HIS A 63 -3.72 14.85 19.11
C HIS A 63 -3.38 15.71 17.88
N LYS A 64 -2.99 16.97 18.03
CA LYS A 64 -2.57 17.81 16.90
C LYS A 64 -1.49 17.16 16.03
N HIS A 65 -0.58 16.37 16.61
CA HIS A 65 0.47 15.66 15.88
C HIS A 65 -0.11 14.46 15.11
N LEU A 66 -0.87 13.60 15.78
CA LEU A 66 -1.54 12.44 15.17
C LEU A 66 -2.56 12.86 14.10
N CYS A 67 -3.29 13.95 14.36
CA CYS A 67 -4.24 14.54 13.41
C CYS A 67 -3.52 14.97 12.15
N GLN A 68 -2.35 15.61 12.26
CA GLN A 68 -1.59 16.04 11.11
C GLN A 68 -1.01 14.83 10.36
N LEU A 69 -0.51 13.81 11.07
CA LEU A 69 0.00 12.58 10.47
C LEU A 69 -1.10 11.89 9.65
N TYR A 70 -2.29 11.70 10.25
CA TYR A 70 -3.41 11.10 9.54
C TYR A 70 -3.89 11.95 8.36
N CYS A 71 -4.03 13.26 8.52
CA CYS A 71 -4.44 14.16 7.43
C CYS A 71 -3.43 14.18 6.28
N ASN A 72 -2.14 14.22 6.59
CA ASN A 72 -1.08 14.08 5.60
C ASN A 72 -1.22 12.76 4.85
N ASN A 73 -1.53 11.69 5.57
CA ASN A 73 -1.58 10.37 4.97
C ASN A 73 -2.88 10.10 4.19
N THR A 74 -4.01 10.70 4.54
CA THR A 74 -5.32 10.23 4.05
C THR A 74 -6.25 11.31 3.53
N ASN A 75 -5.95 12.60 3.74
CA ASN A 75 -6.82 13.68 3.25
C ASN A 75 -6.27 14.28 1.95
N PRO A 76 -7.00 14.16 0.81
CA PRO A 76 -6.61 14.76 -0.47
C PRO A 76 -6.27 16.25 -0.39
N LYS A 77 -6.90 16.98 0.53
CA LYS A 77 -6.75 18.44 0.66
C LYS A 77 -5.54 18.86 1.50
N ASP A 78 -5.03 17.97 2.36
CA ASP A 78 -4.00 18.32 3.34
C ASP A 78 -2.61 17.80 2.95
N TRP A 79 -2.51 16.80 2.07
CA TRP A 79 -1.23 16.33 1.55
C TRP A 79 -0.65 17.28 0.49
N LYS A 80 0.63 17.63 0.65
CA LYS A 80 1.41 18.50 -0.26
C LYS A 80 2.67 17.81 -0.82
N GLY A 81 2.68 16.48 -0.88
CA GLY A 81 3.77 15.76 -1.56
C GLY A 81 3.75 16.06 -3.07
N ALA A 82 4.87 15.79 -3.75
CA ALA A 82 5.13 16.20 -5.14
C ALA A 82 4.07 15.77 -6.18
N LYS A 83 3.16 14.83 -5.84
CA LYS A 83 2.13 14.28 -6.74
C LYS A 83 0.74 14.03 -6.12
N GLY A 84 0.43 14.55 -4.92
CA GLY A 84 -0.94 14.42 -4.36
C GLY A 84 -1.38 12.99 -3.94
N GLN A 85 -0.44 12.04 -3.81
CA GLN A 85 -0.71 10.65 -3.41
C GLN A 85 -1.23 10.54 -1.96
N GLN A 86 -2.26 9.72 -1.75
CA GLN A 86 -2.82 9.38 -0.43
C GLN A 86 -2.43 7.94 -0.06
N PHE A 87 -2.06 7.74 1.20
CA PHE A 87 -1.90 6.43 1.78
C PHE A 87 -3.24 5.75 2.04
N PRO A 88 -3.27 4.41 1.97
CA PRO A 88 -4.39 3.63 2.49
C PRO A 88 -4.64 3.93 3.97
N VAL A 89 -5.92 3.99 4.37
CA VAL A 89 -6.32 4.17 5.78
C VAL A 89 -5.65 3.17 6.74
N PRO A 90 -5.47 1.86 6.40
CA PRO A 90 -4.76 0.93 7.28
C PRO A 90 -3.35 1.41 7.66
N VAL A 91 -2.59 1.91 6.69
CA VAL A 91 -1.23 2.44 6.89
C VAL A 91 -1.27 3.66 7.81
N GLY A 92 -2.24 4.56 7.59
CA GLY A 92 -2.46 5.73 8.43
C GLY A 92 -2.80 5.37 9.88
N LEU A 93 -3.66 4.37 10.09
CA LEU A 93 -4.05 3.89 11.43
C LEU A 93 -2.89 3.19 12.15
N ARG A 94 -2.08 2.41 11.42
CA ARG A 94 -0.88 1.77 11.98
C ARG A 94 0.19 2.80 12.37
N GLY A 95 0.37 3.84 11.55
CA GLY A 95 1.33 4.92 11.82
C GLY A 95 1.04 5.72 13.09
N ILE A 96 -0.23 5.82 13.49
CA ILE A 96 -0.64 6.45 14.75
C ILE A 96 -0.83 5.45 15.91
N GLY A 97 -0.41 4.19 15.74
CA GLY A 97 -0.48 3.16 16.78
C GLY A 97 -1.89 2.68 17.12
N LEU A 98 -2.90 2.97 16.28
CA LEU A 98 -4.27 2.48 16.50
C LEU A 98 -4.47 1.07 15.96
N MET A 99 -3.72 0.66 14.95
CA MET A 99 -3.84 -0.65 14.32
C MET A 99 -2.66 -1.54 14.67
N LEU A 100 -2.93 -2.80 15.01
CA LEU A 100 -1.88 -3.80 15.21
C LEU A 100 -1.26 -4.18 13.86
N GLU A 101 -0.07 -4.77 13.90
CA GLU A 101 0.63 -5.14 12.66
C GLU A 101 -0.11 -6.24 11.88
N ASP A 102 -0.60 -7.28 12.54
CA ASP A 102 -1.36 -8.35 11.86
C ASP A 102 -2.65 -7.81 11.22
N ASP A 103 -3.33 -6.87 11.89
CA ASP A 103 -4.51 -6.18 11.35
C ASP A 103 -4.18 -5.34 10.11
N LEU A 104 -2.99 -4.73 10.06
CA LEU A 104 -2.53 -3.98 8.89
C LEU A 104 -2.42 -4.90 7.68
N TRP A 105 -1.75 -6.04 7.81
CA TRP A 105 -1.53 -6.96 6.70
C TRP A 105 -2.85 -7.50 6.15
N GLU A 106 -3.74 -7.90 7.05
CA GLU A 106 -5.07 -8.39 6.66
C GLU A 106 -5.90 -7.28 5.99
N ALA A 107 -5.87 -6.05 6.51
CA ALA A 107 -6.56 -4.92 5.89
C ALA A 107 -5.99 -4.57 4.51
N MET A 108 -4.67 -4.66 4.31
CA MET A 108 -4.03 -4.44 3.02
C MET A 108 -4.38 -5.54 2.00
N LYS A 109 -4.43 -6.81 2.44
CA LYS A 109 -4.91 -7.93 1.61
C LYS A 109 -6.35 -7.72 1.16
N ASN A 110 -7.24 -7.33 2.08
CA ASN A 110 -8.64 -7.06 1.76
C ASN A 110 -8.79 -5.86 0.82
N ARG A 111 -8.01 -4.81 1.02
CA ARG A 111 -7.97 -3.66 0.11
C ARG A 111 -7.53 -4.06 -1.31
N ALA A 112 -6.54 -4.94 -1.44
CA ALA A 112 -6.09 -5.44 -2.74
C ALA A 112 -7.21 -6.20 -3.49
N SER A 113 -8.00 -7.02 -2.80
CA SER A 113 -9.18 -7.67 -3.40
C SER A 113 -10.18 -6.66 -3.94
N LEU A 114 -10.56 -5.66 -3.14
CA LEU A 114 -11.49 -4.61 -3.57
C LEU A 114 -10.97 -3.85 -4.79
N PHE A 115 -9.66 -3.63 -4.85
CA PHE A 115 -9.02 -3.03 -6.02
C PHE A 115 -9.16 -3.91 -7.26
N PHE A 116 -8.88 -5.21 -7.16
CA PHE A 116 -8.99 -6.12 -8.30
C PHE A 116 -10.43 -6.28 -8.79
N ASP A 117 -11.40 -6.35 -7.87
CA ASP A 117 -12.82 -6.35 -8.22
C ASP A 117 -13.19 -5.11 -9.04
N GLU A 118 -12.71 -3.95 -8.61
CA GLU A 118 -12.96 -2.68 -9.29
C GLU A 118 -12.27 -2.63 -10.67
N VAL A 119 -11.01 -3.06 -10.79
CA VAL A 119 -10.31 -3.15 -12.08
C VAL A 119 -11.04 -4.10 -13.03
N SER A 120 -11.43 -5.29 -12.56
CA SER A 120 -12.19 -6.27 -13.34
C SER A 120 -13.52 -5.66 -13.81
N ARG A 121 -14.24 -4.97 -12.92
CA ARG A 121 -15.48 -4.24 -13.26
C ARG A 121 -15.27 -3.19 -14.36
N VAL A 122 -14.18 -2.41 -14.29
CA VAL A 122 -13.85 -1.38 -15.28
C VAL A 122 -13.51 -2.03 -16.62
N ILE A 123 -12.63 -3.03 -16.66
CA ILE A 123 -12.26 -3.71 -17.90
C ILE A 123 -13.50 -4.34 -18.54
N GLU A 124 -14.35 -4.99 -17.76
CA GLU A 124 -15.58 -5.62 -18.25
C GLU A 124 -16.59 -4.62 -18.81
N ALA A 125 -16.76 -3.48 -18.15
CA ALA A 125 -17.65 -2.42 -18.62
C ALA A 125 -17.13 -1.71 -19.89
N ASN A 126 -15.89 -1.98 -20.31
CA ASN A 126 -15.23 -1.34 -21.44
C ASN A 126 -14.56 -2.36 -22.39
N ARG A 127 -15.08 -3.60 -22.50
CA ARG A 127 -14.51 -4.70 -23.31
C ARG A 127 -14.28 -4.36 -24.79
N GLU A 128 -14.98 -3.39 -25.35
CA GLU A 128 -14.74 -2.94 -26.73
C GLU A 128 -13.40 -2.20 -26.88
N SER A 129 -12.93 -1.59 -25.80
CA SER A 129 -11.63 -0.90 -25.72
C SER A 129 -10.51 -1.80 -25.17
N TYR A 130 -10.85 -2.88 -24.45
CA TYR A 130 -9.89 -3.77 -23.81
C TYR A 130 -10.06 -5.21 -24.28
N ARG A 131 -9.02 -5.73 -24.93
CA ARG A 131 -9.03 -7.12 -25.40
C ARG A 131 -8.70 -8.12 -24.29
N GLU A 132 -7.88 -7.72 -23.34
CA GLU A 132 -7.32 -8.62 -22.33
C GLU A 132 -7.43 -8.03 -20.92
N LYS A 133 -7.61 -8.90 -19.92
CA LYS A 133 -7.80 -8.55 -18.51
C LYS A 133 -6.45 -8.37 -17.81
N GLU A 134 -5.67 -7.43 -18.33
CA GLU A 134 -4.27 -7.27 -17.96
C GLU A 134 -4.02 -6.14 -16.97
N ILE A 135 -3.08 -6.38 -16.07
CA ILE A 135 -2.49 -5.37 -15.20
C ILE A 135 -0.97 -5.39 -15.31
N GLY A 136 -0.37 -4.22 -15.14
CA GLY A 136 1.06 -4.06 -14.90
C GLY A 136 1.35 -3.93 -13.41
N LEU A 137 2.52 -4.40 -12.98
CA LEU A 137 2.97 -4.33 -11.60
C LEU A 137 4.36 -3.70 -11.56
N ILE A 138 4.60 -2.77 -10.64
CA ILE A 138 5.93 -2.23 -10.37
C ILE A 138 6.29 -2.54 -8.92
N LEU A 139 7.40 -3.25 -8.70
CA LEU A 139 7.79 -3.79 -7.39
C LEU A 139 9.14 -3.29 -6.90
N ASN A 140 9.26 -3.16 -5.58
CA ASN A 140 10.52 -3.03 -4.87
C ASN A 140 10.45 -3.75 -3.52
N VAL A 141 11.61 -4.02 -2.92
CA VAL A 141 11.67 -4.40 -1.51
C VAL A 141 12.22 -3.25 -0.70
N MET A 142 11.50 -2.89 0.36
CA MET A 142 11.88 -1.82 1.27
C MET A 142 11.93 -2.32 2.70
N TYR A 143 12.79 -1.72 3.51
CA TYR A 143 12.77 -1.92 4.95
C TYR A 143 11.81 -0.92 5.61
N ASN A 144 10.70 -1.41 6.16
CA ASN A 144 9.69 -0.61 6.86
C ASN A 144 9.03 -1.45 7.96
N PHE A 145 8.44 -0.82 8.99
CA PHE A 145 7.87 -1.53 10.15
C PHE A 145 8.86 -2.55 10.77
N ASP A 146 10.14 -2.18 10.80
CA ASP A 146 11.24 -3.04 11.25
C ASP A 146 11.38 -4.37 10.50
N LYS A 147 10.86 -4.47 9.28
CA LYS A 147 10.91 -5.68 8.46
C LYS A 147 11.18 -5.36 6.97
N PRO A 148 11.77 -6.30 6.21
CA PRO A 148 11.79 -6.22 4.75
C PRO A 148 10.40 -6.53 4.19
N ILE A 149 9.84 -5.63 3.40
CA ILE A 149 8.50 -5.73 2.84
C ILE A 149 8.58 -5.57 1.33
N LEU A 150 7.91 -6.48 0.62
CA LEU A 150 7.63 -6.30 -0.79
C LEU A 150 6.54 -5.24 -0.92
N GLN A 151 6.78 -4.24 -1.75
CA GLN A 151 5.82 -3.19 -2.04
C GLN A 151 5.68 -3.04 -3.55
N GLY A 152 4.50 -2.62 -4.00
CA GLY A 152 4.32 -2.26 -5.40
C GLY A 152 3.23 -1.25 -5.69
N ALA A 153 3.21 -0.87 -6.96
CA ALA A 153 2.15 -0.12 -7.61
C ALA A 153 1.56 -0.97 -8.74
N VAL A 154 0.24 -0.91 -8.92
CA VAL A 154 -0.42 -1.57 -10.05
C VAL A 154 -0.89 -0.53 -11.05
N THR A 155 -0.65 -0.82 -12.31
CA THR A 155 -1.12 -0.04 -13.46
C THR A 155 -2.14 -0.84 -14.25
N PHE A 156 -3.13 -0.14 -14.76
CA PHE A 156 -4.06 -0.69 -15.74
C PHE A 156 -4.55 0.46 -16.63
N HIS A 157 -5.09 0.14 -17.79
CA HIS A 157 -5.59 1.18 -18.68
C HIS A 157 -7.04 1.56 -18.30
N ASP A 158 -7.30 2.86 -18.13
CA ASP A 158 -8.65 3.47 -18.05
C ASP A 158 -8.79 4.60 -19.09
N SER A 159 -9.50 4.30 -20.17
CA SER A 159 -9.80 5.20 -21.29
C SER A 159 -10.63 6.41 -20.89
N ASN A 160 -11.25 6.39 -19.71
CA ASN A 160 -12.07 7.49 -19.19
C ASN A 160 -11.41 8.21 -18.00
N GLY A 161 -10.24 7.76 -17.55
CA GLY A 161 -9.52 8.32 -16.41
C GLY A 161 -8.78 9.62 -16.76
N PRO A 162 -8.59 10.56 -15.80
CA PRO A 162 -7.66 11.68 -15.98
C PRO A 162 -6.22 11.15 -16.06
N THR A 163 -5.75 10.93 -17.28
CA THR A 163 -4.56 10.13 -17.61
C THR A 163 -3.23 10.74 -17.16
N LEU A 164 -2.30 9.89 -16.71
CA LEU A 164 -0.88 10.05 -17.01
C LEU A 164 -0.65 9.49 -18.42
N ASN A 165 -0.12 10.29 -19.35
CA ASN A 165 0.31 9.92 -20.71
C ASN A 165 -0.38 8.68 -21.32
N GLY A 166 -1.56 8.87 -21.92
CA GLY A 166 -2.11 7.90 -22.89
C GLY A 166 -3.12 6.88 -22.39
N GLY A 167 -3.88 7.17 -21.33
CA GLY A 167 -5.00 6.30 -20.90
C GLY A 167 -4.70 5.40 -19.70
N THR A 168 -3.52 5.49 -19.11
CA THR A 168 -3.13 4.59 -18.01
C THR A 168 -3.48 5.20 -16.66
N GLU A 169 -4.25 4.45 -15.85
CA GLU A 169 -4.43 4.71 -14.43
C GLU A 169 -3.39 3.93 -13.63
N CYS A 170 -2.89 4.56 -12.56
CA CYS A 170 -1.88 3.97 -11.69
C CYS A 170 -2.34 4.07 -10.24
N VAL A 171 -2.39 2.92 -9.57
CA VAL A 171 -2.69 2.81 -8.15
C VAL A 171 -1.40 2.44 -7.41
N TYR A 172 -0.88 3.41 -6.67
CA TYR A 172 0.51 3.42 -6.19
C TYR A 172 0.78 2.63 -4.90
N TYR A 173 -0.21 1.98 -4.30
CA TYR A 173 -0.07 1.39 -2.96
C TYR A 173 -0.68 0.01 -2.85
N ILE A 174 0.13 -0.99 -3.18
CA ILE A 174 -0.02 -2.37 -2.72
C ILE A 174 1.13 -2.65 -1.77
N LEU A 175 0.76 -2.97 -0.53
CA LEU A 175 1.71 -3.37 0.49
C LEU A 175 1.51 -4.86 0.72
N PHE A 176 2.59 -5.63 0.59
CA PHE A 176 2.56 -7.07 0.78
C PHE A 176 2.99 -7.40 2.20
N GLU A 177 2.89 -8.67 2.57
CA GLU A 177 3.44 -9.14 3.84
C GLU A 177 4.97 -9.04 3.88
N PRO A 178 5.56 -8.99 5.09
CA PRO A 178 6.99 -9.08 5.27
C PRO A 178 7.56 -10.32 4.60
N VAL A 179 8.65 -10.16 3.86
CA VAL A 179 9.35 -11.25 3.16
C VAL A 179 10.37 -11.98 4.03
N GLY A 180 10.45 -11.59 5.30
CA GLY A 180 11.27 -12.23 6.33
C GLY A 180 11.51 -11.34 7.54
N GLU A 181 12.47 -11.74 8.36
CA GLU A 181 12.83 -11.03 9.58
C GLU A 181 13.64 -9.76 9.33
N GLY A 182 13.50 -8.83 10.27
CA GLY A 182 14.18 -7.54 10.28
C GLY A 182 15.65 -7.58 10.69
N GLY A 183 16.19 -6.40 10.96
CA GLY A 183 17.54 -6.20 11.48
C GLY A 183 18.31 -5.15 10.72
N GLU A 184 19.21 -4.45 11.41
CA GLU A 184 20.00 -3.36 10.83
C GLU A 184 20.86 -3.83 9.65
N ASP A 185 21.36 -5.07 9.69
CA ASP A 185 22.10 -5.66 8.56
C ASP A 185 21.21 -5.97 7.35
N VAL A 186 19.93 -6.29 7.58
CA VAL A 186 18.94 -6.43 6.50
C VAL A 186 18.66 -5.05 5.90
N ARG A 187 18.40 -4.05 6.76
CA ARG A 187 18.15 -2.66 6.34
C ARG A 187 19.29 -2.12 5.47
N ARG A 188 20.55 -2.29 5.90
CA ARG A 188 21.74 -1.81 5.16
C ARG A 188 21.96 -2.52 3.83
N ARG A 189 21.59 -3.80 3.73
CA ARG A 189 21.70 -4.56 2.46
C ARG A 189 20.65 -4.13 1.46
N ILE A 190 19.42 -3.84 1.91
CA ILE A 190 18.35 -3.33 1.04
C ILE A 190 18.64 -1.88 0.62
N HIS A 191 19.14 -1.07 1.56
CA HIS A 191 19.39 0.36 1.37
C HIS A 191 20.89 0.70 1.50
N PRO A 192 21.75 0.20 0.60
CA PRO A 192 23.16 0.55 0.62
C PRO A 192 23.34 2.02 0.21
N ALA A 193 24.45 2.63 0.65
CA ALA A 193 24.79 4.00 0.27
C ALA A 193 24.96 4.18 -1.25
N THR A 194 25.34 3.11 -1.96
CA THR A 194 25.43 3.06 -3.42
C THR A 194 24.89 1.73 -3.94
N GLY A 195 24.28 1.77 -5.13
CA GLY A 195 23.72 0.59 -5.79
C GLY A 195 22.25 0.30 -5.46
N SER A 196 21.78 -0.83 -5.96
CA SER A 196 20.36 -1.22 -6.00
C SER A 196 19.87 -2.02 -4.80
N GLY A 197 20.72 -2.23 -3.80
CA GLY A 197 20.44 -3.16 -2.71
C GLY A 197 20.41 -4.63 -3.14
N ASP A 198 20.43 -5.51 -2.15
CA ASP A 198 20.35 -6.96 -2.34
C ASP A 198 19.64 -7.65 -1.16
N LEU A 199 19.13 -8.84 -1.42
CA LEU A 199 18.48 -9.73 -0.47
C LEU A 199 19.30 -11.00 -0.30
N SER A 200 19.34 -11.56 0.92
CA SER A 200 19.85 -12.93 1.07
C SER A 200 18.95 -13.93 0.37
N VAL A 201 19.48 -15.12 0.10
CA VAL A 201 18.76 -16.22 -0.55
C VAL A 201 17.44 -16.52 0.16
N GLU A 202 17.40 -16.46 1.49
CA GLU A 202 16.19 -16.69 2.28
C GLU A 202 15.13 -15.62 2.02
N LEU A 203 15.51 -14.34 2.01
CA LEU A 203 14.60 -13.22 1.73
C LEU A 203 14.14 -13.21 0.27
N ARG A 204 15.00 -13.64 -0.68
CA ARG A 204 14.60 -13.82 -2.08
C ARG A 204 13.51 -14.88 -2.21
N ARG A 205 13.64 -16.00 -1.48
CA ARG A 205 12.61 -17.04 -1.41
C ARG A 205 11.31 -16.51 -0.82
N GLY A 206 11.38 -15.78 0.30
CA GLY A 206 10.20 -15.15 0.90
C GLY A 206 9.50 -14.18 -0.06
N ALA A 207 10.27 -13.37 -0.81
CA ALA A 207 9.72 -12.47 -1.81
C ALA A 207 9.02 -13.22 -2.97
N ILE A 208 9.56 -14.36 -3.41
CA ILE A 208 8.95 -15.20 -4.43
C ILE A 208 7.61 -15.78 -3.94
N GLU A 209 7.56 -16.32 -2.72
CA GLU A 209 6.31 -16.90 -2.18
C GLU A 209 5.22 -15.83 -2.02
N VAL A 210 5.56 -14.68 -1.44
CA VAL A 210 4.61 -13.57 -1.27
C VAL A 210 4.12 -13.04 -2.62
N LEU A 211 5.00 -12.94 -3.62
CA LEU A 211 4.62 -12.54 -4.97
C LEU A 211 3.75 -13.59 -5.66
N LYS A 212 4.03 -14.88 -5.45
CA LYS A 212 3.24 -15.98 -6.00
C LYS A 212 1.81 -15.98 -5.46
N GLU A 213 1.63 -15.82 -4.15
CA GLU A 213 0.31 -15.70 -3.53
C GLU A 213 -0.47 -14.52 -4.08
N PHE A 214 0.20 -13.38 -4.26
CA PHE A 214 -0.42 -12.21 -4.87
C PHE A 214 -0.86 -12.45 -6.32
N ILE A 215 -0.01 -13.08 -7.14
CA ILE A 215 -0.35 -13.40 -8.53
C ILE A 215 -1.54 -14.36 -8.59
N GLN A 216 -1.58 -15.37 -7.73
CA GLN A 216 -2.73 -16.29 -7.64
C GLN A 216 -4.00 -15.52 -7.31
N LYS A 217 -3.93 -14.61 -6.34
CA LYS A 217 -5.04 -13.74 -5.98
C LYS A 217 -5.50 -12.87 -7.14
N VAL A 218 -4.59 -12.26 -7.91
CA VAL A 218 -4.95 -11.52 -9.15
C VAL A 218 -5.75 -12.40 -10.11
N ASN A 219 -5.33 -13.66 -10.29
CA ASN A 219 -6.03 -14.62 -11.16
C ASN A 219 -7.40 -15.05 -10.64
N GLU A 220 -7.60 -15.13 -9.33
CA GLU A 220 -8.92 -15.40 -8.73
C GLU A 220 -9.96 -14.32 -9.09
N HIS A 221 -9.51 -13.08 -9.31
CA HIS A 221 -10.36 -11.98 -9.78
C HIS A 221 -10.48 -11.91 -11.33
N GLY A 222 -9.96 -12.93 -12.02
CA GLY A 222 -9.99 -13.06 -13.48
C GLY A 222 -9.07 -12.09 -14.22
N LEU A 223 -8.06 -11.57 -13.53
CA LEU A 223 -7.03 -10.70 -14.11
C LEU A 223 -5.72 -11.49 -14.26
N HIS A 224 -4.80 -11.01 -15.09
CA HIS A 224 -3.43 -11.54 -15.13
C HIS A 224 -2.40 -10.42 -15.22
N ILE A 225 -1.18 -10.72 -14.77
CA ILE A 225 -0.06 -9.77 -14.85
C ILE A 225 0.62 -9.94 -16.19
N ASN A 226 0.70 -8.88 -17.00
CA ASN A 226 1.39 -8.93 -18.30
C ASN A 226 2.81 -8.33 -18.23
N LEU A 227 3.02 -7.39 -17.32
CA LEU A 227 4.26 -6.65 -17.14
C LEU A 227 4.57 -6.54 -15.66
N LEU A 228 5.77 -6.95 -15.27
CA LEU A 228 6.33 -6.76 -13.94
C LEU A 228 7.64 -5.98 -14.05
N THR A 229 7.58 -4.73 -13.64
CA THR A 229 8.76 -3.90 -13.48
C THR A 229 9.31 -4.06 -12.07
N TYR A 230 10.61 -4.24 -11.92
CA TYR A 230 11.24 -4.46 -10.61
C TYR A 230 12.42 -3.53 -10.38
N GLN A 231 12.58 -3.10 -9.13
CA GLN A 231 13.54 -2.08 -8.71
C GLN A 231 14.42 -2.61 -7.56
N ARG A 232 14.76 -1.71 -6.61
CA ARG A 232 15.60 -1.98 -5.44
C ARG A 232 15.22 -3.28 -4.72
N GLY A 233 16.26 -4.02 -4.32
CA GLY A 233 16.12 -5.31 -3.64
C GLY A 233 15.67 -6.46 -4.54
N LEU A 234 15.28 -6.20 -5.78
CA LEU A 234 14.78 -7.19 -6.74
C LEU A 234 15.64 -7.30 -8.01
N MET A 235 16.76 -6.58 -8.11
CA MET A 235 17.57 -6.57 -9.34
C MET A 235 18.12 -7.95 -9.74
N TRP A 236 18.27 -8.86 -8.77
CA TRP A 236 18.61 -10.28 -8.98
C TRP A 236 17.57 -11.04 -9.82
N MET A 237 16.36 -10.50 -10.01
CA MET A 237 15.38 -11.04 -10.98
C MET A 237 15.85 -10.90 -12.43
N SER A 238 16.94 -10.19 -12.69
CA SER A 238 17.59 -10.17 -14.00
C SER A 238 18.46 -11.40 -14.25
N ASP A 239 18.83 -12.14 -13.20
CA ASP A 239 19.78 -13.25 -13.26
C ASP A 239 19.15 -14.48 -13.94
N ASP A 240 19.95 -15.21 -14.71
CA ASP A 240 19.50 -16.41 -15.44
C ASP A 240 18.89 -17.49 -14.53
N ASP A 241 19.38 -17.61 -13.29
CA ASP A 241 18.84 -18.55 -12.31
C ASP A 241 17.38 -18.24 -11.97
N PHE A 242 17.04 -16.96 -11.80
CA PHE A 242 15.65 -16.55 -11.61
C PHE A 242 14.82 -16.78 -12.88
N ARG A 243 15.35 -16.37 -14.04
CA ARG A 243 14.67 -16.51 -15.34
C ARG A 243 14.32 -17.94 -15.69
N ASN A 244 15.20 -18.88 -15.35
CA ASN A 244 15.02 -20.28 -15.67
C ASN A 244 14.31 -21.09 -14.59
N GLY A 245 14.20 -20.56 -13.37
CA GLY A 245 13.51 -21.15 -12.22
C GLY A 245 12.26 -20.38 -11.84
N ALA A 246 12.35 -19.54 -10.79
CA ALA A 246 11.21 -18.91 -10.14
C ALA A 246 10.32 -18.06 -11.07
N ALA A 247 10.88 -17.45 -12.14
CA ALA A 247 10.06 -16.72 -13.11
C ALA A 247 8.98 -17.62 -13.75
N LYS A 248 9.32 -18.87 -14.08
CA LYS A 248 8.37 -19.83 -14.64
C LYS A 248 7.31 -20.25 -13.63
N GLU A 249 7.71 -20.45 -12.37
CA GLU A 249 6.77 -20.77 -11.28
C GLU A 249 5.76 -19.63 -11.06
N LEU A 250 6.20 -18.38 -11.19
CA LEU A 250 5.35 -17.19 -11.10
C LEU A 250 4.44 -17.05 -12.32
N GLU A 251 4.90 -17.39 -13.52
CA GLU A 251 4.07 -17.43 -14.74
C GLU A 251 3.02 -18.56 -14.69
N GLU A 252 3.37 -19.72 -14.11
CA GLU A 252 2.40 -20.79 -13.84
C GLU A 252 1.32 -20.35 -12.84
N ALA A 253 1.72 -19.66 -11.77
CA ALA A 253 0.79 -19.02 -10.84
C ALA A 253 -0.06 -17.94 -11.53
N ASN A 254 0.46 -17.33 -12.60
CA ASN A 254 -0.22 -16.34 -13.43
C ASN A 254 -1.19 -16.97 -14.47
N GLY A 255 -1.66 -18.18 -14.21
CA GLY A 255 -2.52 -18.93 -15.14
C GLY A 255 -1.79 -19.43 -16.40
N GLY A 256 -0.46 -19.48 -16.37
CA GLY A 256 0.38 -19.80 -17.53
C GLY A 256 0.60 -18.62 -18.48
N ASN A 257 0.12 -17.42 -18.14
CA ASN A 257 0.36 -16.22 -18.92
C ASN A 257 1.79 -15.74 -18.70
N ARG A 258 2.49 -15.49 -19.80
CA ARG A 258 3.86 -14.96 -19.78
C ARG A 258 3.87 -13.57 -19.15
N ILE A 259 4.85 -13.32 -18.29
CA ILE A 259 5.09 -12.01 -17.70
C ILE A 259 6.27 -11.38 -18.43
N GLU A 260 6.12 -10.15 -18.90
CA GLU A 260 7.26 -9.33 -19.30
C GLU A 260 7.92 -8.78 -18.04
N TRP A 261 9.22 -8.99 -17.89
CA TRP A 261 9.92 -8.66 -16.66
C TRP A 261 11.00 -7.61 -16.94
N THR A 262 10.84 -6.42 -16.40
CA THR A 262 11.66 -5.28 -16.79
C THR A 262 12.36 -4.67 -15.58
N PRO A 263 13.70 -4.57 -15.56
CA PRO A 263 14.38 -3.82 -14.53
C PRO A 263 14.10 -2.32 -14.71
N ASP A 264 13.83 -1.61 -13.62
CA ASP A 264 13.75 -0.15 -13.61
C ASP A 264 14.83 0.43 -12.68
N VAL A 265 15.74 1.17 -13.32
CA VAL A 265 16.90 1.81 -12.68
C VAL A 265 16.64 3.27 -12.30
N GLY A 266 15.45 3.80 -12.61
CA GLY A 266 15.08 5.19 -12.33
C GLY A 266 14.79 5.46 -10.86
N TYR A 267 14.37 4.44 -10.10
CA TYR A 267 13.98 4.54 -8.68
C TYR A 267 12.95 5.66 -8.38
N ASP A 268 12.23 6.19 -9.37
CA ASP A 268 11.29 7.32 -9.21
C ASP A 268 10.15 7.02 -8.21
N ILE A 269 9.83 5.73 -8.05
CA ILE A 269 8.85 5.23 -7.08
C ILE A 269 9.45 5.21 -5.67
N GLU A 270 10.74 4.94 -5.53
CA GLU A 270 11.44 4.91 -4.25
C GLU A 270 11.45 6.29 -3.58
N ASP A 271 11.80 7.35 -4.29
CA ASP A 271 11.83 8.71 -3.71
C ASP A 271 10.44 9.15 -3.23
N SER A 272 9.39 8.72 -3.94
CA SER A 272 8.01 9.01 -3.56
C SER A 272 7.58 8.19 -2.34
N LEU A 273 8.00 6.94 -2.23
CA LEU A 273 7.60 6.01 -1.17
C LEU A 273 8.45 6.11 0.10
N LEU A 274 9.75 6.39 -0.02
CA LEU A 274 10.65 6.63 1.11
C LEU A 274 10.25 7.94 1.79
N ALA A 275 10.05 9.02 1.03
CA ALA A 275 9.57 10.28 1.58
C ALA A 275 8.21 10.11 2.29
N ALA A 276 7.34 9.28 1.72
CA ALA A 276 6.04 8.99 2.30
C ALA A 276 6.17 8.09 3.54
N SER A 277 7.02 7.07 3.53
CA SER A 277 7.28 6.16 4.66
C SER A 277 7.92 6.90 5.83
N THR A 278 8.94 7.72 5.57
CA THR A 278 9.54 8.63 6.56
C THR A 278 8.50 9.61 7.10
N ALA A 279 7.62 10.14 6.26
CA ALA A 279 6.53 11.00 6.73
C ALA A 279 5.50 10.26 7.61
N ALA A 280 5.26 8.97 7.34
CA ALA A 280 4.27 8.16 8.06
C ALA A 280 4.81 7.49 9.34
N PHE A 281 6.11 7.18 9.39
CA PHE A 281 6.71 6.33 10.41
C PHE A 281 7.91 6.95 11.16
N GLY A 282 8.36 8.16 10.76
CA GLY A 282 9.48 8.86 11.38
C GLY A 282 10.82 8.40 10.85
#